data_AF-A0A963X4R7-F1
#
_entry.id   AF-A0A963X4R7-F1
#
_cell.length_a   1.000
_cell.length_b   1.000
_cell.length_c   1.000
_cell.angle_alpha   90.00
_cell.angle_beta   90.00
_cell.angle_gamma   90.00
#
_symmetry.space_group_name_H-M   'P 1'
#
loop_
_entity.id
_entity.type
_entity.pdbx_description
1 polymer ?
#
loop_
_entity_poly.entity_id
_entity_poly.type
_entity_poly.pdbx_seq_one_letter_code
_entity_poly.pdbx_strand_id
1 'polypeptide(L)'
;MFRLTRLAGLCAGAGLLAGCLVSDGPLFNETNAAATPLAAAKYDGCSEPADGEEDCNVVTVTLEAGGRYLFAVEDDVIEARFREIGNSDYSVQMDDGDGEGYQYYWGRVEGDTFSLVMMWCGDLPRALVDRLVGEGGIEVDEDYSTCTVKTADAVDAAARSYALGETTSDSVLRMTPAGNQ
;
A
#
# COMPACT_ATOMS: atom_id res chain seq x y z
N MET A 1 25.28 -38.79 -24.42
CA MET A 1 24.20 -37.84 -24.74
C MET A 1 23.94 -37.00 -23.49
N PHE A 2 24.79 -35.99 -23.25
CA PHE A 2 24.65 -35.06 -22.13
C PHE A 2 24.01 -33.78 -22.67
N ARG A 3 22.76 -33.49 -22.27
CA ARG A 3 22.17 -32.17 -22.51
C ARG A 3 22.59 -31.25 -21.38
N LEU A 4 23.61 -30.47 -21.67
CA LEU A 4 24.03 -29.30 -20.93
C LEU A 4 22.88 -28.27 -20.83
N THR A 5 22.68 -27.80 -19.60
CA THR A 5 22.49 -26.38 -19.24
C THR A 5 21.31 -25.62 -19.88
N ARG A 6 20.21 -25.55 -19.12
CA ARG A 6 19.31 -24.38 -19.07
C ARG A 6 19.14 -23.95 -17.61
N LEU A 7 20.23 -23.44 -17.05
CA LEU A 7 20.27 -22.63 -15.83
C LEU A 7 20.70 -21.24 -16.31
N ALA A 8 19.75 -20.44 -16.77
CA ALA A 8 19.94 -19.04 -17.10
C ALA A 8 18.56 -18.38 -17.18
N GLY A 9 18.25 -17.51 -16.23
CA GLY A 9 17.05 -16.68 -16.26
C GLY A 9 16.21 -16.72 -14.98
N LEU A 10 16.84 -16.58 -13.81
CA LEU A 10 16.14 -16.37 -12.52
C LEU A 10 16.99 -15.44 -11.62
N CYS A 11 17.47 -14.36 -12.23
CA CYS A 11 18.16 -13.25 -11.58
C CYS A 11 17.99 -12.01 -12.47
N ALA A 12 16.77 -11.49 -12.60
CA ALA A 12 16.48 -10.16 -13.15
C ALA A 12 14.98 -9.86 -12.95
N GLY A 13 14.62 -9.45 -11.74
CA GLY A 13 13.25 -9.08 -11.39
C GLY A 13 13.15 -7.92 -10.40
N ALA A 14 14.24 -7.20 -10.10
CA ALA A 14 14.19 -5.97 -9.29
C ALA A 14 13.63 -4.75 -10.07
N GLY A 15 12.79 -5.00 -11.10
CA GLY A 15 12.49 -4.03 -12.16
C GLY A 15 11.07 -3.46 -12.17
N LEU A 16 10.21 -3.80 -11.20
CA LEU A 16 8.83 -3.29 -11.13
C LEU A 16 8.50 -2.56 -9.82
N LEU A 17 9.45 -2.42 -8.89
CA LEU A 17 9.27 -1.62 -7.67
C LEU A 17 9.58 -0.13 -7.88
N ALA A 18 9.94 0.27 -9.10
CA ALA A 18 10.32 1.64 -9.42
C ALA A 18 9.13 2.58 -9.14
N GLY A 19 9.23 3.35 -8.07
CA GLY A 19 8.24 4.33 -7.69
C GLY A 19 7.67 4.16 -6.27
N CYS A 20 7.59 2.94 -5.74
CA CYS A 20 6.77 2.66 -4.55
C CYS A 20 7.54 2.85 -3.24
N LEU A 21 6.81 3.18 -2.18
CA LEU A 21 7.27 2.98 -0.80
C LEU A 21 7.10 1.49 -0.44
N VAL A 22 8.20 0.78 -0.18
CA VAL A 22 8.20 -0.69 -0.01
C VAL A 22 9.09 -1.16 1.13
N SER A 23 8.96 -2.42 1.57
CA SER A 23 9.90 -3.03 2.53
C SER A 23 10.02 -4.54 2.37
N ASP A 24 11.19 -5.09 2.70
CA ASP A 24 11.48 -6.54 2.60
C ASP A 24 10.73 -7.40 3.64
N GLY A 25 10.15 -6.79 4.67
CA GLY A 25 9.47 -7.50 5.75
C GLY A 25 8.37 -6.64 6.38
N PRO A 26 7.42 -7.25 7.12
CA PRO A 26 6.29 -6.52 7.66
C PRO A 26 6.74 -5.56 8.77
N LEU A 27 6.41 -4.28 8.61
CA LEU A 27 6.59 -3.27 9.65
C LEU A 27 5.34 -3.18 10.55
N PHE A 28 4.20 -3.63 10.05
CA PHE A 28 2.91 -3.64 10.72
C PHE A 28 2.53 -5.04 11.20
N ASN A 29 2.00 -5.12 12.41
CA ASN A 29 1.55 -6.34 13.05
C ASN A 29 0.36 -6.05 13.99
N GLU A 30 -0.13 -7.08 14.68
CA GLU A 30 -1.30 -6.97 15.56
C GLU A 30 -1.13 -6.02 16.76
N THR A 31 0.11 -5.66 17.12
CA THR A 31 0.39 -4.79 18.27
C THR A 31 0.46 -3.31 17.89
N ASN A 32 0.82 -2.97 16.65
CA ASN A 32 1.01 -1.59 16.20
C ASN A 32 0.07 -1.17 15.04
N ALA A 33 -0.62 -2.11 14.41
CA ALA A 33 -1.46 -1.89 13.24
C ALA A 33 -2.67 -2.85 13.25
N ALA A 34 -3.59 -2.58 14.18
CA ALA A 34 -4.84 -3.32 14.35
C ALA A 34 -6.08 -2.41 14.27
N ALA A 35 -5.96 -1.23 13.65
CA ALA A 35 -7.10 -0.36 13.44
C ALA A 35 -8.11 -1.03 12.49
N THR A 36 -9.40 -0.74 12.66
CA THR A 36 -10.47 -1.39 11.89
C THR A 36 -11.33 -0.37 11.13
N PRO A 37 -10.80 0.29 10.09
CA PRO A 37 -11.54 1.34 9.36
C PRO A 37 -12.70 0.80 8.52
N LEU A 38 -12.64 -0.47 8.14
CA LEU A 38 -13.60 -1.13 7.26
C LEU A 38 -14.34 -2.24 8.01
N ALA A 39 -15.65 -2.34 7.78
CA ALA A 39 -16.42 -3.52 8.19
C ALA A 39 -16.14 -4.70 7.24
N ALA A 40 -16.23 -5.94 7.76
CA ALA A 40 -16.20 -7.12 6.91
C ALA A 40 -17.49 -7.19 6.07
N ALA A 41 -17.37 -6.97 4.75
CA ALA A 41 -18.47 -6.86 3.80
C ALA A 41 -17.95 -6.93 2.36
N LYS A 42 -18.86 -6.83 1.38
CA LYS A 42 -18.50 -6.58 -0.02
C LYS A 42 -18.50 -5.09 -0.30
N TYR A 43 -17.53 -4.64 -1.08
CA TYR A 43 -17.37 -3.27 -1.52
C TYR A 43 -17.27 -3.23 -3.04
N ASP A 44 -17.81 -2.18 -3.66
CA ASP A 44 -17.44 -1.79 -5.01
C ASP A 44 -16.13 -1.00 -4.90
N GLY A 45 -15.04 -1.61 -5.39
CA GLY A 45 -13.69 -1.05 -5.43
C GLY A 45 -13.43 -0.48 -6.81
N CYS A 46 -13.48 0.84 -6.94
CA CYS A 46 -13.36 1.55 -8.19
C CYS A 46 -12.05 2.33 -8.23
N SER A 47 -11.23 2.07 -9.25
CA SER A 47 -10.03 2.87 -9.51
C SER A 47 -10.42 4.02 -10.42
N GLU A 48 -10.08 5.25 -10.04
CA GLU A 48 -10.17 6.39 -10.96
C GLU A 48 -8.90 6.44 -11.81
N PRO A 49 -8.93 6.09 -13.12
CA PRO A 49 -7.80 6.35 -13.99
C PRO A 49 -7.69 7.86 -14.28
N ALA A 50 -6.48 8.34 -14.57
CA ALA A 50 -6.22 9.74 -14.92
C ALA A 50 -6.97 10.22 -16.19
N ASP A 51 -7.45 9.29 -17.03
CA ASP A 51 -7.88 9.58 -18.41
C ASP A 51 -8.93 8.60 -19.00
N GLY A 52 -9.69 7.86 -18.19
CA GLY A 52 -10.59 6.79 -18.67
C GLY A 52 -11.94 6.63 -17.95
N GLU A 53 -12.66 5.54 -18.30
CA GLU A 53 -13.85 5.08 -17.58
C GLU A 53 -13.45 4.38 -16.28
N GLU A 54 -14.22 4.58 -15.21
CA GLU A 54 -13.97 4.01 -13.89
C GLU A 54 -14.05 2.47 -13.95
N ASP A 55 -12.95 1.80 -13.57
CA ASP A 55 -12.88 0.34 -13.53
C ASP A 55 -13.20 -0.14 -12.11
N CYS A 56 -14.37 -0.77 -11.96
CA CYS A 56 -14.92 -1.18 -10.68
C CYS A 56 -14.95 -2.70 -10.56
N ASN A 57 -14.38 -3.21 -9.49
CA ASN A 57 -14.39 -4.63 -9.14
C ASN A 57 -15.02 -4.83 -7.75
N VAL A 58 -15.72 -5.95 -7.57
CA VAL A 58 -16.26 -6.31 -6.25
C VAL A 58 -15.12 -6.83 -5.38
N VAL A 59 -14.86 -6.15 -4.28
CA VAL A 59 -13.86 -6.51 -3.28
C VAL A 59 -14.56 -7.10 -2.06
N THR A 60 -14.26 -8.35 -1.73
CA THR A 60 -14.73 -8.96 -0.48
C THR A 60 -13.72 -8.71 0.63
N VAL A 61 -14.11 -7.96 1.66
CA VAL A 61 -13.28 -7.63 2.80
C VAL A 61 -13.62 -8.55 3.97
N THR A 62 -12.62 -9.27 4.46
CA THR A 62 -12.70 -10.06 5.69
C THR A 62 -11.81 -9.43 6.75
N LEU A 63 -12.32 -9.34 7.99
CA LEU A 63 -11.54 -8.91 9.16
C LEU A 63 -11.30 -10.12 10.07
N GLU A 64 -10.04 -10.48 10.26
CA GLU A 64 -9.61 -11.54 11.15
C GLU A 64 -9.15 -11.00 12.51
N ALA A 65 -8.84 -11.94 13.43
CA ALA A 65 -8.30 -11.58 14.73
C ALA A 65 -6.99 -10.78 14.61
N GLY A 66 -6.74 -9.87 15.56
CA GLY A 66 -5.54 -9.03 15.57
C GLY A 66 -5.51 -7.94 14.50
N GLY A 67 -6.68 -7.58 13.93
CA GLY A 67 -6.80 -6.46 12.98
C GLY A 67 -6.22 -6.74 11.60
N ARG A 68 -6.08 -8.02 11.24
CA ARG A 68 -5.64 -8.44 9.90
C ARG A 68 -6.83 -8.41 8.95
N TYR A 69 -6.66 -7.77 7.81
CA TYR A 69 -7.63 -7.75 6.74
C TYR A 69 -7.22 -8.65 5.59
N LEU A 70 -8.21 -9.29 4.96
CA LEU A 70 -8.05 -10.00 3.69
C LEU A 70 -8.98 -9.33 2.66
N PHE A 71 -8.39 -8.81 1.59
CA PHE A 71 -9.07 -8.22 0.45
C PHE A 71 -9.07 -9.25 -0.68
N ALA A 72 -10.22 -9.86 -0.94
CA ALA A 72 -10.37 -10.82 -2.03
C ALA A 72 -10.99 -10.14 -3.26
N VAL A 73 -10.30 -10.20 -4.38
CA VAL A 73 -10.74 -9.68 -5.69
C VAL A 73 -10.54 -10.78 -6.72
N GLU A 74 -11.62 -11.21 -7.36
CA GLU A 74 -11.61 -12.37 -8.26
C GLU A 74 -10.94 -13.62 -7.61
N ASP A 75 -9.80 -14.06 -8.12
CA ASP A 75 -9.03 -15.21 -7.64
C ASP A 75 -7.84 -14.83 -6.74
N ASP A 76 -7.62 -13.53 -6.50
CA ASP A 76 -6.50 -12.99 -5.72
C ASP A 76 -6.94 -12.57 -4.31
N VAL A 77 -6.03 -12.73 -3.34
CA VAL A 77 -6.24 -12.32 -1.95
C VAL A 77 -5.03 -11.53 -1.47
N ILE A 78 -5.28 -10.31 -1.03
CA ILE A 78 -4.26 -9.38 -0.52
C ILE A 78 -4.45 -9.25 1.00
N GLU A 79 -3.40 -9.50 1.77
CA GLU A 79 -3.38 -9.22 3.20
C GLU A 79 -3.08 -7.73 3.45
N ALA A 80 -3.82 -7.10 4.37
CA ALA A 80 -3.51 -5.74 4.82
C ALA A 80 -3.61 -5.54 6.32
N ARG A 81 -2.92 -4.49 6.81
CA ARG A 81 -3.00 -3.99 8.17
C ARG A 81 -3.08 -2.47 8.19
N PHE A 82 -3.84 -1.94 9.14
CA PHE A 82 -4.10 -0.50 9.27
C PHE A 82 -3.57 0.02 10.59
N ARG A 83 -2.82 1.11 10.53
CA ARG A 83 -2.41 1.89 11.70
C ARG A 83 -3.05 3.28 11.58
N GLU A 84 -3.80 3.67 12.60
CA GLU A 84 -4.46 4.98 12.62
C GLU A 84 -3.42 6.09 12.83
N ILE A 85 -3.45 7.10 11.95
CA ILE A 85 -2.61 8.29 12.06
C ILE A 85 -3.42 9.54 12.49
N GLY A 86 -4.74 9.41 12.62
CA GLY A 86 -5.66 10.41 13.18
C GLY A 86 -6.62 10.99 12.13
N ASN A 87 -7.71 11.63 12.56
CA ASN A 87 -8.72 12.25 11.68
C ASN A 87 -9.30 11.33 10.60
N SER A 88 -9.49 10.04 10.91
CA SER A 88 -9.93 9.03 9.94
C SER A 88 -8.94 8.78 8.79
N ASP A 89 -7.68 9.15 8.98
CA ASP A 89 -6.55 8.81 8.12
C ASP A 89 -5.74 7.66 8.73
N TYR A 90 -5.23 6.80 7.85
CA TYR A 90 -4.55 5.55 8.17
C TYR A 90 -3.28 5.41 7.33
N SER A 91 -2.23 4.88 7.92
CA SER A 91 -1.16 4.21 7.18
C SER A 91 -1.56 2.75 6.99
N VAL A 92 -1.32 2.21 5.79
CA VAL A 92 -1.74 0.86 5.42
C VAL A 92 -0.54 0.11 4.86
N GLN A 93 -0.34 -1.12 5.34
CA GLN A 93 0.61 -2.06 4.77
C GLN A 93 -0.18 -3.13 4.03
N MET A 94 0.21 -3.43 2.80
CA MET A 94 -0.29 -4.56 2.02
C MET A 94 0.85 -5.47 1.56
N ASP A 95 0.58 -6.77 1.53
CA ASP A 95 1.38 -7.78 0.82
C ASP A 95 1.39 -7.45 -0.70
N ASP A 96 2.53 -7.65 -1.37
CA ASP A 96 2.66 -7.47 -2.83
C ASP A 96 2.10 -8.65 -3.66
N GLY A 97 1.60 -9.70 -3.00
CA GLY A 97 0.89 -10.83 -3.59
C GLY A 97 1.78 -12.00 -3.99
N ASP A 98 3.10 -11.78 -4.11
CA ASP A 98 4.09 -12.85 -4.29
C ASP A 98 4.85 -13.18 -2.98
N GLY A 99 4.61 -12.38 -1.93
CA GLY A 99 5.20 -12.56 -0.61
C GLY A 99 6.68 -12.16 -0.56
N GLU A 100 7.18 -11.46 -1.57
CA GLU A 100 8.57 -10.99 -1.64
C GLU A 100 8.74 -9.60 -1.01
N GLY A 101 7.65 -8.91 -0.68
CA GLY A 101 7.69 -7.59 -0.09
C GLY A 101 6.36 -7.06 0.43
N TYR A 102 6.41 -5.80 0.85
CA TYR A 102 5.24 -5.07 1.32
C TYR A 102 5.21 -3.69 0.69
N GLN A 103 4.01 -3.23 0.36
CA GLN A 103 3.74 -1.92 -0.20
C GLN A 103 2.94 -1.08 0.79
N TYR A 104 3.12 0.23 0.73
CA TYR A 104 2.48 1.15 1.67
C TYR A 104 1.56 2.15 1.00
N TYR A 105 0.43 2.39 1.68
CA TYR A 105 -0.64 3.24 1.20
C TYR A 105 -1.07 4.20 2.32
N TRP A 106 -1.61 5.34 1.89
CA TRP A 106 -2.44 6.18 2.75
C TRP A 106 -3.90 5.79 2.54
N GLY A 107 -4.63 5.58 3.63
CA GLY A 107 -6.05 5.29 3.63
C GLY A 107 -6.84 6.38 4.33
N ARG A 108 -8.05 6.69 3.84
CA ARG A 108 -8.94 7.67 4.47
C ARG A 108 -10.39 7.20 4.45
N VAL A 109 -11.08 7.33 5.57
CA VAL A 109 -12.54 7.16 5.65
C VAL A 109 -13.23 8.51 5.53
N GLU A 110 -14.13 8.64 4.56
CA GLU A 110 -15.01 9.80 4.41
C GLU A 110 -16.45 9.33 4.15
N GLY A 111 -17.33 9.54 5.13
CA GLY A 111 -18.69 8.99 5.09
C GLY A 111 -18.68 7.47 5.14
N ASP A 112 -19.24 6.84 4.11
CA ASP A 112 -19.23 5.39 3.86
C ASP A 112 -18.14 4.95 2.88
N THR A 113 -17.35 5.89 2.37
CA THR A 113 -16.29 5.63 1.39
C THR A 113 -14.95 5.48 2.09
N PHE A 114 -14.21 4.43 1.73
CA PHE A 114 -12.80 4.30 2.08
C PHE A 114 -11.95 4.52 0.82
N SER A 115 -11.06 5.50 0.87
CA SER A 115 -10.10 5.75 -0.21
C SER A 115 -8.74 5.20 0.17
N LEU A 116 -8.05 4.60 -0.79
CA LEU A 116 -6.70 4.08 -0.67
C LEU A 116 -5.82 4.67 -1.76
N VAL A 117 -4.67 5.18 -1.37
CA VAL A 117 -3.70 5.83 -2.26
C VAL A 117 -2.34 5.19 -2.05
N MET A 118 -1.78 4.64 -3.11
CA MET A 118 -0.41 4.12 -3.07
C MET A 118 0.56 5.27 -2.81
N MET A 119 1.47 5.09 -1.85
CA MET A 119 2.46 6.12 -1.56
C MET A 119 3.67 5.93 -2.46
N TRP A 120 3.86 6.87 -3.37
CA TRP A 120 5.04 6.89 -4.24
C TRP A 120 6.19 7.64 -3.57
N CYS A 121 7.40 7.09 -3.64
CA CYS A 121 8.62 7.72 -3.12
C CYS A 121 8.89 9.06 -3.81
N GLY A 122 8.71 9.11 -5.13
CA GLY A 122 8.92 10.31 -5.95
C GLY A 122 7.94 11.45 -5.68
N ASP A 123 6.76 11.13 -5.14
CA ASP A 123 5.72 12.13 -4.84
C ASP A 123 5.94 12.79 -3.48
N LEU A 124 6.67 12.13 -2.57
CA LEU A 124 6.89 12.66 -1.22
C LEU A 124 7.67 13.98 -1.23
N PRO A 125 7.36 14.91 -0.31
CA PRO A 125 8.08 16.17 -0.23
C PRO A 125 9.55 15.91 0.04
N ARG A 126 10.43 16.56 -0.73
CA ARG A 126 11.86 16.27 -0.67
C ARG A 126 12.46 16.42 0.74
N ALA A 127 12.03 17.45 1.46
CA ALA A 127 12.47 17.68 2.84
C ALA A 127 12.02 16.56 3.81
N LEU A 128 10.88 15.93 3.55
CA LEU A 128 10.43 14.76 4.31
C LEU A 128 11.33 13.56 4.03
N VAL A 129 11.60 13.28 2.76
CA VAL A 129 12.48 12.18 2.33
C VAL A 129 13.87 12.33 2.94
N ASP A 130 14.51 13.50 2.79
CA ASP A 130 15.84 13.76 3.34
C ASP A 130 15.89 13.59 4.87
N ARG A 131 14.84 14.01 5.56
CA ARG A 131 14.71 13.82 7.02
C ARG A 131 14.61 12.34 7.37
N LEU A 132 13.74 11.59 6.70
CA LEU A 132 13.55 10.16 6.98
C LEU A 132 14.80 9.34 6.66
N VAL A 133 15.57 9.71 5.62
CA VAL A 133 16.90 9.12 5.35
C VAL A 133 17.86 9.41 6.50
N GLY A 134 17.94 10.66 6.95
CA GLY A 134 18.80 11.05 8.08
C GLY A 134 18.45 10.36 9.40
N GLU A 135 17.18 10.02 9.61
CA GLU A 135 16.67 9.27 10.77
C GLU A 135 16.85 7.74 10.62
N GLY A 136 17.23 7.25 9.44
CA GLY A 136 17.30 5.82 9.13
C GLY A 136 15.93 5.15 8.99
N GLY A 137 14.88 5.94 8.76
CA GLY A 137 13.51 5.46 8.56
C GLY A 137 13.25 4.92 7.16
N ILE A 138 14.00 5.42 6.16
CA ILE A 138 13.97 4.94 4.77
C ILE A 138 15.39 4.87 4.19
N GLU A 139 15.57 3.97 3.24
CA GLU A 139 16.68 3.97 2.27
C GLU A 139 16.12 4.36 0.90
N VAL A 140 16.88 5.12 0.13
CA VAL A 140 16.49 5.63 -1.19
C VAL A 140 17.50 5.17 -2.23
N ASP A 141 17.03 4.87 -3.44
CA ASP A 141 17.93 4.64 -4.58
C ASP A 141 18.57 5.96 -5.06
N GLU A 142 19.52 5.84 -6.00
CA GLU A 142 20.29 7.00 -6.50
C GLU A 142 19.41 8.07 -7.17
N ASP A 143 18.26 7.67 -7.70
CA ASP A 143 17.35 8.51 -8.47
C ASP A 143 16.11 8.97 -7.66
N TYR A 144 16.00 8.56 -6.38
CA TYR A 144 14.82 8.78 -5.52
C TYR A 144 13.52 8.24 -6.11
N SER A 145 13.65 7.23 -6.96
CA SER A 145 12.50 6.58 -7.58
C SER A 145 11.86 5.58 -6.61
N THR A 146 12.68 4.91 -5.80
CA THR A 146 12.21 3.88 -4.86
C THR A 146 12.69 4.18 -3.44
N CYS A 147 11.79 4.02 -2.48
CA CYS A 147 12.09 4.17 -1.05
C CYS A 147 11.85 2.83 -0.36
N THR A 148 12.90 2.22 0.20
CA THR A 148 12.77 1.07 1.09
C THR A 148 12.58 1.54 2.52
N VAL A 149 11.37 1.40 3.05
CA VAL A 149 11.00 1.76 4.41
C VAL A 149 11.56 0.74 5.40
N LYS A 150 12.09 1.26 6.52
CA LYS A 150 12.70 0.45 7.58
C LYS A 150 11.93 0.52 8.90
N THR A 151 11.05 1.52 9.05
CA THR A 151 10.30 1.72 10.30
C THR A 151 8.84 2.09 10.06
N ALA A 152 7.97 1.64 10.97
CA ALA A 152 6.55 1.95 10.92
C ALA A 152 6.28 3.46 11.03
N ASP A 153 7.13 4.20 11.75
CA ASP A 153 6.97 5.65 11.91
C ASP A 153 7.33 6.43 10.63
N ALA A 154 8.21 5.88 9.77
CA ALA A 154 8.46 6.45 8.45
C ALA A 154 7.25 6.27 7.52
N VAL A 155 6.55 5.13 7.59
CA VAL A 155 5.28 4.91 6.90
C VAL A 155 4.25 5.94 7.35
N ASP A 156 4.10 6.14 8.66
CA ASP A 156 3.15 7.12 9.21
C ASP A 156 3.49 8.54 8.77
N ALA A 157 4.77 8.91 8.73
CA ALA A 157 5.21 10.22 8.28
C ALA A 157 4.90 10.46 6.80
N ALA A 158 5.11 9.44 5.95
CA ALA A 158 4.72 9.47 4.54
C ALA A 158 3.19 9.64 4.41
N ALA A 159 2.39 8.82 5.08
CA ALA A 159 0.93 8.88 5.01
C ALA A 159 0.38 10.23 5.52
N ARG A 160 1.01 10.83 6.54
CA ARG A 160 0.66 12.17 7.01
C ARG A 160 0.86 13.26 5.96
N SER A 161 1.85 13.14 5.07
CA SER A 161 2.04 14.12 4.00
C SER A 161 0.84 14.16 3.04
N TYR A 162 0.23 13.00 2.75
CA TYR A 162 -1.01 12.91 1.98
C TYR A 162 -2.21 13.47 2.76
N ALA A 163 -2.35 13.09 4.04
CA ALA A 163 -3.42 13.60 4.90
C ALA A 163 -3.40 15.14 5.07
N LEU A 164 -2.20 15.74 5.02
CA LEU A 164 -2.01 17.19 5.08
C LEU A 164 -2.13 17.89 3.71
N GLY A 165 -2.25 17.12 2.62
CA GLY A 165 -2.28 17.65 1.25
C GLY A 165 -0.93 18.21 0.78
N GLU A 166 0.17 17.83 1.43
CA GLU A 166 1.53 18.15 0.99
C GLU A 166 1.94 17.29 -0.22
N THR A 167 1.28 16.13 -0.37
CA THR A 167 1.44 15.17 -1.46
C THR A 167 0.07 14.81 -2.02
N THR A 168 -0.03 14.63 -3.33
CA THR A 168 -1.24 14.17 -4.03
C THR A 168 -0.88 13.04 -4.98
N SER A 169 -1.79 12.10 -5.19
CA SER A 169 -1.66 11.04 -6.19
C SER A 169 -2.85 11.13 -7.14
N ASP A 170 -2.58 10.89 -8.42
CA ASP A 170 -3.62 10.78 -9.45
C ASP A 170 -4.28 9.39 -9.46
N SER A 171 -3.74 8.44 -8.70
CA SER A 171 -4.26 7.08 -8.57
C SER A 171 -4.87 6.87 -7.19
N VAL A 172 -6.19 6.71 -7.16
CA VAL A 172 -6.99 6.48 -5.95
C VAL A 172 -7.91 5.29 -6.19
N LEU A 173 -7.86 4.30 -5.29
CA LEU A 173 -8.86 3.26 -5.18
C LEU A 173 -9.93 3.71 -4.19
N ARG A 174 -11.19 3.78 -4.62
CA ARG A 174 -12.33 4.06 -3.75
C ARG A 174 -13.12 2.80 -3.51
N MET A 175 -13.37 2.51 -2.24
CA MET A 175 -14.18 1.39 -1.79
C MET A 175 -15.46 1.93 -1.16
N THR A 176 -16.60 1.59 -1.74
CA THR A 176 -17.92 1.90 -1.19
C THR A 176 -18.67 0.61 -0.90
N PRO A 177 -19.52 0.52 0.14
CA PRO A 177 -20.29 -0.68 0.40
C PRO A 177 -21.08 -1.08 -0.84
N ALA A 178 -20.90 -2.32 -1.31
CA ALA A 178 -21.64 -2.79 -2.47
C ALA A 178 -23.13 -2.75 -2.13
N GLY A 179 -23.92 -2.05 -2.97
CA GLY A 179 -25.37 -2.06 -2.82
C GLY A 179 -25.87 -3.50 -2.83
N ASN A 180 -26.86 -3.85 -2.00
CA ASN A 180 -27.49 -5.18 -2.01
C ASN A 180 -28.08 -5.46 -3.42
N GLN A 181 -27.27 -6.00 -4.32
CA GLN A 181 -27.71 -6.52 -5.62
C GLN A 181 -28.15 -7.98 -5.47
#